data_AF-A0A2P2IGJ8-F1
#
_entry.id   AF-A0A2P2IGJ8-F1
#
_cell.length_a   1.000
_cell.length_b   1.000
_cell.length_c   1.000
_cell.angle_alpha   90.00
_cell.angle_beta   90.00
_cell.angle_gamma   90.00
#
_symmetry.space_group_name_H-M   'P 1'
#
loop_
_entity.id
_entity.type
_entity.pdbx_description
1 polymer ?
#
loop_
_entity_poly.entity_id
_entity_poly.type
_entity_poly.pdbx_seq_one_letter_code
_entity_poly.pdbx_strand_id
1 'polypeptide(L)'
;MASHHHEARASSVTTSNMKTSAVMVLLAWCCLLSQTLASIEKRNAEEDNYYDDEPPPTLSPDFNICDIKGSYPIYCYCNNINPNEATEGNCWIIDDMSNAQNQHIWEGLSTQSGIQSLTLHLRSDGILHRIPTVAIQHLP
;
A
#
# COMPACT_ATOMS: atom_id res chain seq x y z
N MET A 1 83.83 34.90 -1.20
CA MET A 1 83.55 33.45 -1.04
C MET A 1 82.93 33.28 0.34
N ALA A 2 81.88 32.46 0.46
CA ALA A 2 80.90 32.33 1.57
C ALA A 2 79.85 33.47 1.58
N SER A 3 78.59 33.31 1.13
CA SER A 3 77.54 32.26 1.22
C SER A 3 76.71 32.29 2.52
N HIS A 4 75.39 32.10 2.33
CA HIS A 4 74.25 31.99 3.26
C HIS A 4 73.45 33.28 3.51
N HIS A 5 72.34 33.51 2.81
CA HIS A 5 70.98 32.97 3.04
C HIS A 5 70.50 33.12 4.50
N HIS A 6 69.49 33.96 4.73
CA HIS A 6 68.18 33.47 5.18
C HIS A 6 67.11 34.56 5.13
N GLU A 7 66.27 34.43 4.11
CA GLU A 7 64.88 34.87 4.06
C GLU A 7 64.07 33.97 5.00
N ALA A 8 63.26 34.54 5.90
CA ALA A 8 62.07 33.90 6.48
C ALA A 8 61.37 34.83 7.48
N ARG A 9 60.33 35.56 7.04
CA ARG A 9 59.09 35.70 7.82
C ARG A 9 57.89 36.17 6.99
N ALA A 10 57.36 35.27 6.19
CA ALA A 10 55.96 35.21 5.77
C ALA A 10 55.61 33.72 5.82
N SER A 11 54.51 33.20 6.35
CA SER A 11 53.23 33.73 6.80
C SER A 11 52.68 32.68 7.78
N SER A 12 52.23 33.09 8.95
CA SER A 12 51.59 32.18 9.92
C SER A 12 50.18 32.66 10.23
N VAL A 13 49.34 32.85 9.22
CA VAL A 13 47.91 33.15 9.42
C VAL A 13 47.10 32.65 8.22
N THR A 14 46.98 31.33 8.01
CA THR A 14 45.99 30.83 7.01
C THR A 14 45.48 29.41 7.22
N THR A 15 46.05 28.60 8.11
CA THR A 15 45.66 27.18 8.27
C THR A 15 44.65 26.91 9.39
N SER A 16 44.37 27.88 10.26
CA SER A 16 43.42 27.73 11.38
C SER A 16 41.96 27.94 10.93
N ASN A 17 41.69 28.96 10.10
CA ASN A 17 40.32 29.37 9.72
C ASN A 17 39.60 28.38 8.78
N MET A 18 40.35 27.62 7.98
CA MET A 18 39.77 26.71 6.99
C MET A 18 39.27 25.40 7.63
N LYS A 19 39.90 24.95 8.71
CA LYS A 19 39.50 23.73 9.44
C LYS A 19 38.27 23.96 10.31
N THR A 20 38.19 25.10 10.99
CA THR A 20 37.00 25.50 11.76
C THR A 20 35.79 25.73 10.85
N SER A 21 35.98 26.31 9.67
CA SER A 21 34.90 26.49 8.70
C SER A 21 34.35 25.16 8.17
N ALA A 22 35.22 24.18 7.84
CA ALA A 22 34.80 22.86 7.40
C ALA A 22 34.03 22.08 8.49
N VAL A 23 34.45 22.16 9.75
CA VAL A 23 33.74 21.52 10.88
C VAL A 23 32.35 22.13 11.08
N MET A 24 32.21 23.45 10.96
CA MET A 24 30.91 24.13 11.09
C MET A 24 29.95 23.75 9.95
N VAL A 25 30.46 23.59 8.72
CA VAL A 25 29.65 23.15 7.56
C VAL A 25 29.17 21.70 7.75
N LEU A 26 30.05 20.80 8.22
CA LEU A 26 29.68 19.41 8.49
C LEU A 26 28.64 19.30 9.60
N LEU A 27 28.77 20.08 10.69
CA LEU A 27 27.78 20.11 11.76
C LEU A 27 26.44 20.65 11.28
N ALA A 28 26.43 21.71 10.46
CA ALA A 28 25.21 22.24 9.87
C ALA A 28 24.51 21.22 8.96
N TRP A 29 25.26 20.48 8.14
CA TRP A 29 24.73 19.40 7.31
C TRP A 29 24.17 18.23 8.12
N CYS A 30 24.88 17.81 9.18
CA CYS A 30 24.36 16.79 10.09
C CYS A 30 23.05 17.23 10.76
N CYS A 31 22.96 18.47 11.24
CA CYS A 31 21.73 19.01 11.83
C CYS A 31 20.55 19.08 10.85
N LEU A 32 20.80 19.38 9.57
CA LEU A 32 19.77 19.38 8.54
C LEU A 32 19.30 17.96 8.21
N LEU A 33 20.23 17.00 8.10
CA LEU A 33 19.90 15.58 7.89
C LEU A 33 19.07 15.00 9.04
N SER A 34 19.43 15.31 10.30
CA SER A 34 18.67 14.85 11.48
C SER A 34 17.22 15.36 11.50
N GLN A 35 17.00 16.61 11.08
CA GLN A 35 15.64 17.17 10.99
C GLN A 35 14.80 16.50 9.91
N THR A 36 15.41 16.13 8.77
CA THR A 36 14.70 15.43 7.68
C THR A 36 14.33 13.99 8.05
N LEU A 37 15.22 13.25 8.72
CA LEU A 37 14.95 11.88 9.18
C LEU A 37 13.82 11.84 10.22
N ALA A 38 13.85 12.74 11.22
CA ALA A 38 12.80 12.83 12.23
C ALA A 38 11.44 13.21 11.63
N SER A 39 11.43 14.03 10.56
CA SER A 39 10.20 14.41 9.85
C SER A 39 9.65 13.27 8.98
N ILE A 40 10.52 12.43 8.41
CA ILE A 40 10.10 11.22 7.66
C ILE A 40 9.49 10.19 8.61
N GLU A 41 10.12 9.95 9.76
CA GLU A 41 9.61 9.01 10.78
C GLU A 41 8.25 9.44 11.34
N LYS A 42 8.05 10.74 11.62
CA LYS A 42 6.74 11.26 12.05
C LYS A 42 5.64 11.07 11.01
N ARG A 43 5.91 11.28 9.73
CA ARG A 43 4.91 11.05 8.67
C ARG A 43 4.52 9.57 8.58
N ASN A 44 5.49 8.66 8.73
CA ASN A 44 5.21 7.22 8.72
C ASN A 44 4.44 6.77 9.97
N ALA A 45 4.68 7.41 11.13
CA ALA A 45 4.01 7.07 12.39
C ALA A 45 2.58 7.63 12.52
N GLU A 46 2.24 8.69 11.79
CA GLU A 46 0.90 9.30 11.79
C GLU A 46 -0.05 8.59 10.80
N GLU A 47 0.47 7.97 9.74
CA GLU A 47 -0.33 7.12 8.83
C GLU A 47 -0.73 5.78 9.47
N ASP A 48 0.04 5.28 10.45
CA ASP A 48 -0.24 4.04 11.18
C ASP A 48 -1.19 4.22 12.39
N ASN A 49 -1.64 5.44 12.70
CA ASN A 49 -2.41 5.73 13.93
C ASN A 49 -3.75 6.45 13.70
N TYR A 50 -4.40 6.22 12.57
CA TYR A 50 -5.73 6.78 12.33
C TYR A 50 -6.55 5.82 11.46
N TYR A 51 -7.59 5.22 12.07
CA TYR A 51 -8.50 4.15 11.59
C TYR A 51 -7.91 2.73 11.73
N ASP A 52 -8.53 1.74 12.41
CA ASP A 52 -9.95 1.37 12.37
C ASP A 52 -10.32 0.48 13.58
N ASP A 53 -11.15 0.96 14.51
CA ASP A 53 -11.87 0.12 15.50
C ASP A 53 -13.24 -0.32 14.93
N GLU A 54 -13.59 0.10 13.71
CA GLU A 54 -14.83 -0.31 13.06
C GLU A 54 -14.69 -1.77 12.59
N PRO A 55 -15.58 -2.69 13.01
CA PRO A 55 -15.52 -4.06 12.54
C PRO A 55 -15.62 -4.08 11.01
N PRO A 56 -14.88 -4.98 10.33
CA PRO A 56 -14.93 -5.06 8.88
C PRO A 56 -16.38 -5.23 8.42
N PRO A 57 -16.79 -4.57 7.33
CA PRO A 57 -18.14 -4.68 6.81
C PRO A 57 -18.49 -6.16 6.59
N THR A 58 -19.67 -6.56 7.06
CA THR A 58 -20.17 -7.92 6.94
C THR A 58 -21.30 -7.98 5.92
N LEU A 59 -21.40 -9.12 5.23
CA LEU A 59 -22.51 -9.36 4.32
C LEU A 59 -23.81 -9.57 5.10
N SER A 60 -24.94 -9.21 4.47
CA SER A 60 -26.24 -9.46 5.07
C SER A 60 -26.51 -10.97 5.20
N PRO A 61 -27.30 -11.42 6.18
CA PRO A 61 -27.61 -12.85 6.35
C PRO A 61 -28.32 -13.49 5.15
N ASP A 62 -28.99 -12.68 4.33
CA ASP A 62 -29.70 -13.07 3.10
C ASP A 62 -28.88 -12.79 1.83
N PHE A 63 -27.60 -12.43 1.97
CA PHE A 63 -26.73 -12.18 0.83
C PHE A 63 -26.64 -13.43 -0.07
N ASN A 64 -26.67 -13.20 -1.37
CA ASN A 64 -26.47 -14.24 -2.38
C ASN A 64 -25.62 -13.65 -3.49
N ILE A 65 -24.45 -14.23 -3.74
CA ILE A 65 -23.55 -13.76 -4.79
C ILE A 65 -24.18 -13.85 -6.19
N CYS A 66 -25.16 -14.73 -6.39
CA CYS A 66 -25.89 -14.83 -7.66
C CYS A 66 -27.06 -13.84 -7.80
N ASP A 67 -27.40 -13.14 -6.72
CA ASP A 67 -28.50 -12.16 -6.70
C ASP A 67 -28.12 -10.88 -5.92
N ILE A 68 -26.94 -10.34 -6.22
CA ILE A 68 -26.42 -9.14 -5.56
C ILE A 68 -27.41 -7.97 -5.78
N LYS A 69 -27.94 -7.42 -4.69
CA LYS A 69 -28.81 -6.23 -4.70
C LYS A 69 -28.04 -5.01 -4.18
N GLY A 70 -28.12 -3.89 -4.89
CA GLY A 70 -27.51 -2.64 -4.47
C GLY A 70 -26.22 -2.31 -5.19
N SER A 71 -25.45 -1.36 -4.65
CA SER A 71 -24.24 -0.84 -5.27
C SER A 71 -23.01 -1.54 -4.69
N TYR A 72 -22.58 -2.60 -5.37
CA TYR A 72 -21.33 -3.29 -5.07
C TYR A 72 -20.31 -3.06 -6.20
N PRO A 73 -19.00 -3.09 -5.90
CA PRO A 73 -17.91 -3.03 -6.89
C PRO A 73 -17.82 -4.26 -7.80
N ILE A 74 -18.76 -5.20 -7.69
CA ILE A 74 -18.83 -6.46 -8.42
C ILE A 74 -20.29 -6.81 -8.77
N TYR A 75 -20.50 -7.32 -9.98
CA TYR A 75 -21.75 -7.94 -10.41
C TYR A 75 -21.50 -9.39 -10.78
N CYS A 76 -22.30 -10.32 -10.25
CA CYS A 76 -22.16 -11.73 -10.57
C CYS A 76 -23.43 -12.27 -11.19
N TYR A 77 -23.28 -13.01 -12.29
CA TYR A 77 -24.33 -13.77 -12.93
C TYR A 77 -24.01 -15.25 -12.79
N CYS A 78 -24.96 -16.01 -12.25
CA CYS A 78 -24.84 -17.46 -12.13
C CYS A 78 -25.81 -18.17 -13.07
N ASN A 79 -25.51 -19.43 -13.39
CA ASN A 79 -26.43 -20.26 -14.16
C ASN A 79 -27.71 -20.64 -13.38
N ASN A 80 -27.70 -20.55 -12.05
CA ASN A 80 -28.87 -20.67 -11.19
C ASN A 80 -28.78 -19.63 -10.06
N ILE A 81 -29.92 -19.03 -9.71
CA ILE A 81 -30.02 -18.02 -8.65
C ILE A 81 -30.25 -18.64 -7.27
N ASN A 82 -30.80 -19.85 -7.21
CA ASN A 82 -31.10 -20.52 -5.95
C ASN A 82 -29.82 -20.80 -5.16
N PRO A 83 -29.81 -20.60 -3.82
CA PRO A 83 -28.64 -20.89 -2.99
C PRO A 83 -28.15 -22.32 -3.15
N ASN A 84 -26.83 -22.49 -3.30
CA ASN A 84 -26.14 -23.77 -3.47
C ASN A 84 -26.54 -24.60 -4.71
N GLU A 85 -27.26 -24.02 -5.67
CA GLU A 85 -27.63 -24.71 -6.92
C GLU A 85 -26.84 -24.21 -8.14
N ALA A 86 -26.10 -23.11 -8.02
CA ALA A 86 -25.24 -22.63 -9.10
C ALA A 86 -24.02 -23.54 -9.26
N THR A 87 -23.67 -23.86 -10.51
CA THR A 87 -22.43 -24.58 -10.87
C THR A 87 -21.44 -23.71 -11.64
N GLU A 88 -21.93 -22.60 -12.21
CA GLU A 88 -21.13 -21.65 -12.99
C GLU A 88 -21.45 -20.22 -12.53
N GLY A 89 -20.40 -19.45 -12.24
CA GLY A 89 -20.48 -18.03 -11.89
C GLY A 89 -19.65 -17.18 -12.84
N ASN A 90 -20.20 -16.06 -13.30
CA ASN A 90 -19.54 -15.07 -14.13
C ASN A 90 -19.63 -13.71 -13.44
N CYS A 91 -18.52 -13.26 -12.88
CA CYS A 91 -18.45 -12.02 -12.11
C CYS A 91 -17.70 -10.93 -12.86
N TRP A 92 -18.21 -9.71 -12.80
CA TRP A 92 -17.70 -8.51 -13.42
C TRP A 92 -17.28 -7.54 -12.34
N ILE A 93 -15.97 -7.30 -12.25
CA ILE A 93 -15.38 -6.33 -11.34
C ILE A 93 -15.44 -4.97 -12.03
N ILE A 94 -16.24 -4.07 -11.47
CA ILE A 94 -16.54 -2.76 -12.05
C ILE A 94 -15.88 -1.60 -11.31
N ASP A 95 -15.32 -1.86 -10.12
CA ASP A 95 -14.60 -0.87 -9.31
C ASP A 95 -13.51 -1.59 -8.48
N ASP A 96 -12.92 -0.94 -7.47
CA ASP A 96 -11.80 -1.45 -6.69
C ASP A 96 -12.19 -2.57 -5.71
N MET A 97 -11.98 -3.81 -6.14
CA MET A 97 -12.10 -5.02 -5.31
C MET A 97 -10.85 -5.32 -4.48
N SER A 98 -9.78 -4.53 -4.62
CA SER A 98 -8.53 -4.68 -3.87
C SER A 98 -8.56 -3.93 -2.54
N ASN A 99 -9.38 -2.88 -2.47
CA ASN A 99 -9.70 -2.13 -1.27
C ASN A 99 -10.15 -3.07 -0.12
N ALA A 100 -9.58 -2.88 1.08
CA ALA A 100 -9.84 -3.75 2.24
C ALA A 100 -11.32 -3.77 2.66
N GLN A 101 -12.02 -2.65 2.51
CA GLN A 101 -13.45 -2.55 2.80
C GLN A 101 -14.30 -3.40 1.84
N ASN A 102 -13.81 -3.77 0.65
CA ASN A 102 -14.57 -4.57 -0.33
C ASN A 102 -14.23 -6.07 -0.30
N GLN A 103 -13.16 -6.48 0.39
CA GLN A 103 -12.69 -7.88 0.36
C GLN A 103 -13.70 -8.88 0.93
N HIS A 104 -14.54 -8.45 1.88
CA HIS A 104 -15.59 -9.26 2.49
C HIS A 104 -16.64 -9.78 1.48
N ILE A 105 -16.78 -9.15 0.31
CA ILE A 105 -17.75 -9.57 -0.71
C ILE A 105 -17.39 -10.94 -1.29
N TRP A 106 -16.10 -11.31 -1.30
CA TRP A 106 -15.67 -12.64 -1.74
C TRP A 106 -16.20 -13.77 -0.86
N GLU A 107 -16.50 -13.50 0.42
CA GLU A 107 -17.16 -14.47 1.32
C GLU A 107 -18.56 -14.85 0.82
N GLY A 108 -19.16 -14.00 -0.02
CA GLY A 108 -20.43 -14.27 -0.67
C GLY A 108 -20.42 -15.51 -1.55
N LEU A 109 -19.26 -15.97 -2.04
CA LEU A 109 -19.17 -17.22 -2.80
C LEU A 109 -19.53 -18.45 -1.93
N SER A 110 -19.46 -18.35 -0.61
CA SER A 110 -19.95 -19.39 0.31
C SER A 110 -21.45 -19.67 0.17
N THR A 111 -22.23 -18.73 -0.39
CA THR A 111 -23.67 -18.91 -0.61
C THR A 111 -23.97 -19.87 -1.76
N GLN A 112 -22.94 -20.28 -2.50
CA GLN A 112 -23.01 -21.11 -3.69
C GLN A 112 -21.92 -22.18 -3.70
N SER A 113 -21.99 -23.12 -2.75
CA SER A 113 -21.02 -24.21 -2.60
C SER A 113 -20.94 -25.18 -3.80
N GLY A 114 -21.88 -25.09 -4.75
CA GLY A 114 -21.91 -25.91 -5.96
C GLY A 114 -21.07 -25.37 -7.13
N ILE A 115 -20.51 -24.15 -7.04
CA ILE A 115 -19.79 -23.53 -8.14
C ILE A 115 -18.52 -24.33 -8.46
N GLN A 116 -18.43 -24.83 -9.69
CA GLN A 116 -17.28 -25.57 -10.23
C GLN A 116 -16.43 -24.70 -11.16
N SER A 117 -17.02 -23.63 -11.71
CA SER A 117 -16.33 -22.70 -12.60
C SER A 117 -16.71 -21.26 -12.26
N LEU A 118 -15.71 -20.44 -11.99
CA LEU A 118 -15.85 -19.01 -11.74
C LEU A 118 -15.02 -18.21 -12.74
N THR A 119 -15.68 -17.41 -13.56
CA THR A 119 -15.04 -16.49 -14.49
C THR A 119 -15.06 -15.09 -13.90
N LEU A 120 -13.90 -14.45 -13.82
CA LEU A 120 -13.76 -13.06 -13.38
C LEU A 120 -13.42 -12.17 -14.58
N HIS A 121 -14.29 -11.21 -14.87
CA HIS A 121 -14.09 -10.16 -15.86
C HIS A 121 -13.65 -8.89 -15.14
N LEU A 122 -12.47 -8.38 -15.48
CA LEU A 122 -12.00 -7.09 -15.01
C LEU A 122 -12.36 -6.02 -16.03
N ARG A 123 -13.19 -5.04 -15.64
CA ARG A 123 -13.51 -3.89 -16.48
C ARG A 123 -12.33 -2.89 -16.48
N SER A 124 -12.30 -1.95 -17.42
CA SER A 124 -11.22 -0.95 -17.55
C SER A 124 -11.02 -0.06 -16.32
N ASP A 125 -12.08 0.14 -15.55
CA ASP A 125 -12.16 0.88 -14.28
C ASP A 125 -12.08 -0.03 -13.04
N GLY A 126 -12.24 -1.34 -13.22
CA GLY A 126 -12.13 -2.31 -12.13
C GLY A 126 -10.68 -2.53 -11.71
N ILE A 127 -10.44 -2.71 -10.41
CA ILE A 127 -9.10 -2.97 -9.86
C ILE A 127 -9.10 -4.29 -9.09
N LEU A 128 -8.21 -5.21 -9.47
CA LEU A 128 -7.93 -6.45 -8.76
C LEU A 128 -6.41 -6.70 -8.70
N HIS A 129 -5.77 -6.30 -7.60
CA HIS A 129 -4.32 -6.40 -7.41
C HIS A 129 -3.83 -7.83 -7.17
N ARG A 130 -4.66 -8.67 -6.54
CA ARG A 130 -4.34 -10.06 -6.19
C ARG A 130 -5.51 -10.95 -6.49
N ILE A 131 -5.21 -12.21 -6.80
CA ILE A 131 -6.25 -13.22 -6.95
C ILE A 131 -6.90 -13.45 -5.57
N PRO A 132 -8.23 -13.35 -5.45
CA PRO A 132 -8.92 -13.49 -4.17
C PRO A 132 -8.89 -14.95 -3.72
N THR A 133 -8.00 -15.29 -2.79
CA THR A 133 -7.85 -16.66 -2.30
C THR A 133 -9.10 -17.16 -1.60
N VAL A 134 -9.84 -16.27 -0.93
CA VAL A 134 -11.16 -16.56 -0.33
C VAL A 134 -12.13 -17.06 -1.40
N ALA A 135 -12.15 -16.43 -2.57
CA ALA A 135 -13.00 -16.88 -3.68
C ALA A 135 -12.61 -18.29 -4.15
N ILE A 136 -11.31 -18.56 -4.25
CA ILE A 136 -10.80 -19.86 -4.70
C ILE A 136 -11.10 -20.98 -3.70
N GLN A 137 -11.07 -20.70 -2.39
CA GLN A 137 -11.36 -21.70 -1.36
C GLN A 137 -12.77 -22.30 -1.46
N HIS A 138 -13.68 -21.59 -2.11
CA HIS A 138 -15.05 -22.02 -2.33
C HIS A 138 -15.25 -22.81 -3.63
N LEU A 139 -14.18 -23.01 -4.42
CA LEU A 139 -14.20 -23.80 -5.65
C LEU A 139 -13.59 -25.20 -5.39
N PRO A 140 -14.14 -26.26 -6.00
CA PRO A 140 -13.68 -27.64 -5.84
C PRO A 140 -12.32 -27.94 -6.49
#